data_AF-A0A918C186-F1
#
_entry.id   AF-A0A918C186-F1
#
_cell.length_a   1.000
_cell.length_b   1.000
_cell.length_c   1.000
_cell.angle_alpha   90.00
_cell.angle_beta   90.00
_cell.angle_gamma   90.00
#
_symmetry.space_group_name_H-M   'P 1'
#
loop_
_entity.id
_entity.type
_entity.pdbx_description
1 polymer ?
#
loop_
_entity_poly.entity_id
_entity_poly.type
_entity_poly.pdbx_seq_one_letter_code
_entity_poly.pdbx_strand_id
1 'polypeptide(L)'
;MDALALAPRPTHIPERSCVACRRKRPQSEFLRLVRTAGVWALQAGVRSGRGAYVCADSPSCWAEKRLRRAFGAQAPALSAVLTAAFPSLPLQESTRRQANNASRHVQHTAME
;
A
#
# COMPACT_ATOMS: atom_id res chain seq x y z
N MET A 1 -32.14 8.91 -25.41
CA MET A 1 -31.80 8.21 -24.15
C MET A 1 -30.29 8.10 -24.14
N ASP A 2 -29.62 9.24 -23.96
CA ASP A 2 -28.22 9.38 -24.34
C ASP A 2 -27.37 9.45 -23.09
N ALA A 3 -27.03 8.25 -22.60
CA ALA A 3 -26.02 8.06 -21.58
C ALA A 3 -24.64 8.14 -22.24
N LEU A 4 -24.19 9.37 -22.54
CA LEU A 4 -22.79 9.60 -22.90
C LEU A 4 -21.94 9.41 -21.64
N ALA A 5 -21.43 8.20 -21.47
CA ALA A 5 -20.57 7.81 -20.36
C ALA A 5 -19.30 8.67 -20.36
N LEU A 6 -19.21 9.59 -19.39
CA LEU A 6 -18.02 10.41 -19.17
C LEU A 6 -16.87 9.50 -18.71
N ALA A 7 -15.85 9.32 -19.55
CA ALA A 7 -14.67 8.55 -19.19
C ALA A 7 -14.03 9.13 -17.89
N PRO A 8 -13.65 8.29 -16.91
CA PRO A 8 -13.06 8.78 -15.67
C PRO A 8 -11.75 9.52 -15.96
N ARG A 9 -11.62 10.74 -15.42
CA ARG A 9 -10.38 11.52 -15.54
C ARG A 9 -9.25 10.72 -14.90
N PRO A 10 -8.03 10.71 -15.47
CA PRO A 10 -6.90 10.03 -14.88
C PRO A 10 -6.69 10.53 -13.44
N THR A 11 -6.95 9.66 -12.47
CA THR A 11 -6.83 9.98 -11.05
C THR A 11 -5.37 9.94 -10.65
N HIS A 12 -4.85 11.05 -10.16
CA HIS A 12 -3.49 11.12 -9.62
C HIS A 12 -3.30 10.09 -8.49
N ILE A 13 -2.39 9.14 -8.68
CA ILE A 13 -2.03 8.14 -7.67
C ILE A 13 -1.04 8.79 -6.69
N PRO A 14 -1.39 8.98 -5.42
CA PRO A 14 -0.49 9.62 -4.49
C PRO A 14 0.69 8.71 -4.15
N GLU A 15 1.91 9.19 -4.31
CA GLU A 15 3.12 8.50 -3.88
C GLU A 15 3.51 8.86 -2.45
N ARG A 16 4.11 7.91 -1.72
CA ARG A 16 4.60 8.09 -0.35
C ARG A 16 5.99 7.47 -0.20
N SER A 17 6.73 7.93 0.80
CA SER A 17 8.06 7.41 1.13
C SER A 17 8.01 6.55 2.39
N CYS A 18 8.62 5.37 2.33
CA CYS A 18 8.83 4.53 3.51
C CYS A 18 9.74 5.24 4.51
N VAL A 19 9.37 5.30 5.79
CA VAL A 19 10.25 5.89 6.82
C VAL A 19 11.49 5.04 7.11
N ALA A 20 11.42 3.73 6.87
CA ALA A 20 12.51 2.77 7.10
C ALA A 20 13.48 2.69 5.91
N CYS A 21 12.99 2.36 4.71
CA CYS A 21 13.84 2.14 3.53
C CYS A 21 13.90 3.32 2.54
N ARG A 22 13.15 4.40 2.80
CA ARG A 22 13.12 5.64 1.98
C ARG A 22 12.66 5.50 0.52
N ARG A 23 12.30 4.31 0.05
CA ARG A 23 11.70 4.11 -1.28
C ARG A 23 10.35 4.84 -1.41
N LYS A 24 10.14 5.46 -2.57
CA LYS A 24 8.86 6.04 -3.00
C LYS A 24 8.05 5.01 -3.78
N ARG A 25 6.77 4.83 -3.42
CA ARG A 25 5.82 3.89 -4.06
C ARG A 25 4.40 4.46 -3.95
N PRO A 26 3.42 3.90 -4.67
CA PRO A 26 2.00 4.21 -4.48
C PRO A 26 1.56 4.08 -3.01
N GLN A 27 0.69 4.99 -2.55
CA GLN A 27 0.20 5.02 -1.17
C GLN A 27 -0.43 3.69 -0.71
N SER A 28 -1.05 2.94 -1.62
CA SER A 28 -1.68 1.64 -1.38
C SER A 28 -0.70 0.55 -0.93
N GLU A 29 0.60 0.72 -1.19
CA GLU A 29 1.64 -0.28 -0.90
C GLU A 29 2.27 -0.09 0.50
N PHE A 30 1.69 0.80 1.30
CA PHE A 30 2.19 1.14 2.63
C PHE A 30 1.14 0.93 3.72
N LEU A 31 1.62 0.45 4.87
CA LEU A 31 0.91 0.54 6.14
C LEU A 31 1.07 1.96 6.68
N ARG A 32 -0.03 2.58 7.10
CA ARG A 32 -0.02 3.91 7.72
C ARG A 32 -0.01 3.79 9.24
N LEU A 33 1.00 4.38 9.86
CA LEU A 33 1.08 4.60 11.29
C LEU A 33 0.66 6.04 11.60
N VAL A 34 -0.16 6.27 12.62
CA VAL A 34 -0.64 7.60 13.03
C VAL A 34 -0.25 7.89 14.47
N ARG A 35 0.04 9.16 14.75
CA ARG A 35 0.35 9.62 16.12
C ARG A 35 -0.85 10.34 16.72
N THR A 36 -1.42 9.78 17.78
CA THR A 36 -2.54 10.34 18.54
C THR A 36 -2.14 10.45 20.00
N ALA A 37 -2.33 11.63 20.62
CA ALA A 37 -1.94 11.89 22.01
C ALA A 37 -0.51 11.43 22.36
N GLY A 38 0.44 11.60 21.41
CA GLY A 38 1.84 11.23 21.59
C GLY A 38 2.19 9.77 21.27
N VAL A 39 1.20 8.88 21.14
CA VAL A 39 1.38 7.44 20.89
C VAL A 39 1.21 7.13 19.39
N TRP A 40 2.12 6.33 18.85
CA TRP A 40 2.04 5.81 17.49
C TRP A 40 1.31 4.48 17.48
N ALA A 41 0.38 4.33 16.54
CA ALA A 41 -0.35 3.09 16.32
C ALA A 41 -0.60 2.87 14.83
N LEU A 42 -0.91 1.63 14.46
CA LEU A 42 -1.45 1.32 13.13
C LEU A 42 -2.79 2.04 12.96
N GLN A 43 -2.95 2.71 11.80
CA GLN A 43 -4.20 3.41 11.53
C GLN A 43 -5.34 2.40 11.32
N ALA A 44 -6.38 2.53 12.13
CA ALA A 44 -7.70 1.97 11.86
C ALA A 44 -8.65 3.09 11.40
N GLY A 45 -9.31 2.91 10.26
CA GLY A 45 -10.37 3.82 9.80
C GLY A 45 -9.90 5.20 9.29
N VAL A 46 -10.64 6.25 9.66
CA VAL A 46 -10.59 7.60 9.07
C VAL A 46 -9.24 8.28 9.28
N ARG A 47 -8.79 9.01 8.25
CA ARG A 47 -7.48 9.64 8.18
C ARG A 47 -7.42 10.92 9.03
N SER A 48 -7.00 10.82 10.30
CA SER A 48 -6.68 11.98 11.14
C SER A 48 -5.21 11.97 11.61
N GLY A 49 -4.63 13.14 11.86
CA GLY A 49 -3.31 13.30 12.50
C GLY A 49 -2.06 13.16 11.60
N ARG A 50 -0.88 13.37 12.23
CA ARG A 50 0.44 13.17 11.60
C ARG A 50 0.67 11.68 11.38
N GLY A 51 0.91 11.30 10.12
CA GLY A 51 1.11 9.91 9.73
C GLY A 51 2.50 9.62 9.17
N ALA A 52 2.93 8.38 9.31
CA ALA A 52 4.14 7.81 8.71
C ALA A 52 3.77 6.55 7.93
N TYR A 53 4.54 6.24 6.89
CA TYR A 53 4.31 5.09 6.03
C TYR A 53 5.46 4.09 6.15
N VAL A 54 5.11 2.81 6.28
CA VAL A 54 6.07 1.69 6.27
C VAL A 54 5.61 0.65 5.24
N CYS A 55 6.56 0.04 4.53
CA CYS A 55 6.23 -0.94 3.47
C CYS A 55 5.33 -2.05 4.03
N ALA A 56 4.26 -2.39 3.32
CA ALA A 56 3.36 -3.49 3.71
C ALA A 56 3.93 -4.88 3.38
N ASP A 57 4.92 -4.94 2.49
CA ASP A 57 5.42 -6.16 1.86
C ASP A 57 6.86 -6.52 2.22
N SER A 58 7.50 -5.69 3.04
CA SER A 58 8.89 -5.87 3.41
C SER A 58 9.00 -5.96 4.92
N PRO A 59 8.96 -7.17 5.49
CA PRO A 59 9.10 -7.37 6.93
C PRO A 59 10.37 -6.74 7.50
N SER A 60 11.43 -6.68 6.69
CA SER A 60 12.67 -5.99 7.05
C SER A 60 12.47 -4.49 7.36
N CYS A 61 11.43 -3.84 6.83
CA CYS A 61 11.09 -2.44 7.15
C CYS A 61 10.42 -2.29 8.52
N TRP A 62 9.94 -3.38 9.13
CA TRP A 62 9.32 -3.38 10.45
C TRP A 62 10.33 -3.62 11.58
N ALA A 63 11.55 -4.01 11.24
CA ALA A 63 12.61 -4.23 12.23
C ALA A 63 12.82 -2.99 13.10
N GLU A 64 12.81 -3.19 14.42
CA GLU A 64 12.97 -2.14 15.43
C GLU A 64 14.06 -1.13 15.07
N LYS A 65 15.28 -1.60 14.75
CA LYS A 65 16.43 -0.75 14.42
C LYS A 65 16.13 0.25 13.30
N ARG A 66 15.33 -0.14 12.30
CA ARG A 66 14.94 0.74 11.18
C ARG A 66 13.82 1.71 11.55
N LEU A 67 13.01 1.36 12.55
CA LEU A 67 11.92 2.18 13.07
C LEU A 67 12.40 3.23 14.08
N ARG A 68 13.53 3.00 14.77
CA ARG A 68 14.08 3.90 15.81
C ARG A 68 14.19 5.36 15.37
N ARG A 69 14.61 5.64 14.13
CA ARG A 69 14.74 7.02 13.63
C ARG A 69 13.40 7.77 13.54
N ALA A 70 12.32 7.07 13.20
CA ALA A 70 11.01 7.68 12.99
C ALA A 70 10.15 7.68 14.27
N PHE A 71 10.30 6.66 15.11
CA PHE A 71 9.40 6.40 16.23
C PHE A 71 10.08 6.42 17.62
N GLY A 72 11.41 6.58 17.67
CA GLY A 72 12.16 6.75 18.92
C GLY A 72 11.96 5.58 19.89
N ALA A 73 11.58 5.91 21.13
CA ALA A 73 11.33 4.95 22.21
C ALA A 73 10.20 3.96 21.90
N GLN A 74 9.28 4.30 20.98
CA GLN A 74 8.12 3.46 20.64
C GLN A 74 8.43 2.41 19.56
N ALA A 75 9.64 2.43 19.00
CA ALA A 75 10.04 1.50 17.94
C ALA A 75 9.91 0.01 18.30
N PRO A 76 10.26 -0.47 19.52
CA PRO A 76 10.11 -1.88 19.88
C PRO A 76 8.64 -2.31 19.86
N ALA A 77 7.76 -1.51 20.48
CA ALA A 77 6.32 -1.78 20.53
C ALA A 77 5.72 -1.82 19.12
N LEU A 78 6.07 -0.86 18.25
CA LEU A 78 5.61 -0.85 16.87
C LEU A 78 6.15 -2.03 16.05
N SER A 79 7.41 -2.41 16.25
CA SER A 79 8.01 -3.58 15.58
C SER A 79 7.22 -4.84 15.92
N ALA A 80 6.88 -5.04 17.19
CA ALA A 80 6.08 -6.16 17.65
C ALA A 80 4.68 -6.15 17.03
N VAL A 81 3.98 -5.00 17.08
CA VAL A 81 2.65 -4.85 16.48
C VAL A 81 2.65 -5.14 14.98
N LEU A 82 3.60 -4.58 14.23
CA LEU A 82 3.67 -4.80 12.77
C LEU A 82 3.96 -6.26 12.44
N THR A 83 4.88 -6.89 13.16
CA THR A 83 5.25 -8.30 12.93
C THR A 83 4.10 -9.24 13.26
N ALA A 84 3.38 -8.97 14.35
CA ALA A 84 2.23 -9.77 14.78
C ALA A 84 1.00 -9.58 13.91
N ALA A 85 0.73 -8.34 13.46
CA ALA A 85 -0.44 -8.01 12.64
C ALA A 85 -0.28 -8.45 11.17
N PHE A 86 0.95 -8.60 10.68
CA PHE A 86 1.25 -8.91 9.29
C PHE A 86 2.30 -10.02 9.16
N PRO A 87 2.07 -11.23 9.67
CA PRO A 87 3.02 -12.33 9.55
C PRO A 87 3.14 -12.71 8.07
N SER A 88 4.18 -12.21 7.39
CA SER A 88 4.49 -12.43 5.98
C SER A 88 3.25 -12.39 5.07
N LEU A 89 2.77 -11.20 4.75
CA LEU A 89 1.85 -11.04 3.62
C LEU A 89 2.60 -11.46 2.35
N PRO A 90 2.26 -12.57 1.66
CA PRO A 90 2.53 -12.63 0.24
C PRO A 90 1.78 -11.44 -0.35
N LEU A 91 2.52 -10.50 -0.94
CA LEU A 91 1.96 -9.44 -1.76
C LEU A 91 0.83 -10.04 -2.59
N GLN A 92 -0.38 -9.55 -2.38
CA GLN A 92 -1.54 -10.03 -3.10
C GLN A 92 -1.23 -9.96 -4.59
N GLU A 93 -1.30 -11.12 -5.24
CA GLU A 93 -1.32 -11.41 -6.68
C GLU A 93 -2.50 -10.66 -7.37
N SER A 94 -2.59 -9.35 -7.15
CA SER A 94 -3.71 -8.49 -7.53
C SER A 94 -3.41 -7.72 -8.82
N THR A 95 -2.18 -7.81 -9.33
CA THR A 95 -1.79 -7.29 -10.65
C THR A 95 -1.80 -8.34 -11.76
N ARG A 96 -1.99 -9.65 -11.48
CA ARG A 96 -2.01 -10.68 -12.55
C ARG A 96 -3.37 -10.89 -13.23
N ARG A 97 -4.49 -10.46 -12.64
CA ARG A 97 -5.81 -10.53 -13.31
C ARG A 97 -6.09 -9.38 -14.29
N GLN A 98 -5.26 -8.32 -14.33
CA GLN A 98 -5.44 -7.23 -15.31
C GLN A 98 -4.66 -7.42 -16.62
N ALA A 99 -3.75 -8.39 -16.71
CA ALA A 99 -3.06 -8.72 -17.98
C ALA A 99 -3.77 -9.81 -18.80
N ASN A 100 -4.64 -10.63 -18.20
CA ASN A 100 -5.24 -11.79 -18.89
C ASN A 100 -6.52 -11.47 -19.68
N ASN A 101 -6.97 -10.20 -19.72
CA ASN A 101 -8.06 -9.76 -20.61
C ASN A 101 -7.55 -9.08 -21.89
N ALA A 102 -6.28 -9.30 -22.26
CA ALA A 102 -5.73 -8.90 -23.56
C ALA A 102 -5.76 -10.06 -24.61
N SER A 103 -6.29 -11.23 -24.25
CA SER A 103 -6.46 -12.39 -25.15
C SER A 103 -7.93 -12.76 -25.34
N ARG A 104 -8.71 -11.83 -25.89
CA ARG A 104 -9.99 -12.11 -26.57
C ARG A 104 -10.02 -11.37 -27.91
N HIS A 105 -9.04 -11.71 -28.76
CA HIS A 105 -9.09 -11.40 -30.19
C HIS A 105 -8.50 -12.57 -30.99
N VAL A 106 -9.04 -13.76 -30.74
CA VAL A 106 -9.03 -14.85 -31.72
C VAL A 106 -10.48 -15.22 -31.89
N GLN A 107 -11.12 -14.72 -32.95
CA GLN A 107 -12.17 -15.39 -33.70
C GLN A 107 -12.68 -14.53 -34.86
N HIS A 108 -12.78 -15.19 -36.02
CA HIS A 108 -13.36 -14.79 -37.31
C HIS A 108 -12.54 -13.88 -38.24
N THR A 109 -11.83 -14.50 -39.19
CA THR A 109 -12.21 -14.49 -40.62
C THR A 109 -11.54 -15.66 -41.34
N ALA A 110 -12.30 -16.71 -41.63
CA ALA A 110 -11.98 -17.76 -42.60
C ALA A 110 -13.29 -18.20 -43.28
N MET A 111 -13.66 -17.46 -44.32
CA MET A 111 -14.64 -17.70 -45.40
C MET A 111 -14.15 -16.70 -46.47
N GLU A 112 -13.76 -17.02 -47.70
CA GLU A 112 -14.06 -18.10 -48.67
C GLU A 112 -12.81 -18.38 -49.51
#